data_AF-A0A955EMY7-F1
#
_entry.id   AF-A0A955EMY7-F1
#
_cell.length_a   1.000
_cell.length_b   1.000
_cell.length_c   1.000
_cell.angle_alpha   90.00
_cell.angle_beta   90.00
_cell.angle_gamma   90.00
#
_symmetry.space_group_name_H-M   'P 1'
#
loop_
_entity.id
_entity.type
_entity.pdbx_description
1 polymer ?
#
loop_
_entity_poly.entity_id
_entity_poly.type
_entity_poly.pdbx_seq_one_letter_code
_entity_poly.pdbx_strand_id
1 'polypeptide(L)'
;MGFTQDEMAFLLGASSGSRVSRYESFKRLPQLNMVMAYLAVHQRSLQDLFAGHYRDVAISVLDRARELRERVKATGNDERKVELLNSMILVLERGLQEHDE
;
A
#
# COMPACT_ATOMS: atom_id res chain seq x y z
N MET A 1 -3.63 -19.86 4.86
CA MET A 1 -2.76 -20.73 5.68
C MET A 1 -3.63 -21.38 6.76
N GLY A 2 -3.31 -22.59 7.21
CA GLY A 2 -4.10 -23.32 8.20
C GLY A 2 -3.87 -22.92 9.65
N PHE A 3 -3.41 -21.68 9.91
CA PHE A 3 -3.16 -21.18 11.26
C PHE A 3 -4.44 -20.58 11.87
N THR A 4 -4.64 -20.81 13.16
CA THR A 4 -5.62 -20.08 13.97
C THR A 4 -5.18 -18.63 14.17
N GLN A 5 -6.10 -17.75 14.58
CA GLN A 5 -5.78 -16.35 14.85
C GLN A 5 -4.77 -16.18 15.99
N ASP A 6 -4.77 -17.07 16.99
CA ASP A 6 -3.83 -17.00 18.12
C ASP A 6 -2.44 -17.52 17.73
N GLU A 7 -2.36 -18.58 16.91
CA GLU A 7 -1.07 -19.02 16.33
C GLU A 7 -0.50 -17.95 15.41
N MET A 8 -1.36 -17.31 14.62
CA MET A 8 -0.96 -16.17 13.81
C MET A 8 -0.49 -15.02 14.69
N ALA A 9 -1.20 -14.68 15.78
CA ALA A 9 -0.77 -13.64 16.72
C ALA A 9 0.60 -13.93 17.32
N PHE A 10 0.87 -15.19 17.67
CA PHE A 10 2.16 -15.62 18.18
C PHE A 10 3.28 -15.39 17.15
N LEU A 11 3.10 -15.85 15.90
CA LEU A 11 4.08 -15.63 14.82
C LEU A 11 4.33 -14.16 14.53
N LEU A 12 3.27 -13.36 14.64
CA LEU A 12 3.25 -11.93 14.40
C LEU A 12 3.79 -11.11 15.57
N GLY A 13 4.08 -11.72 16.73
CA GLY A 13 4.45 -10.98 17.95
C GLY A 13 3.34 -10.09 18.49
N ALA A 14 2.09 -10.38 18.15
CA ALA A 14 0.91 -9.67 18.63
C ALA A 14 0.39 -10.28 19.94
N SER A 15 -0.20 -9.45 20.80
CA SER A 15 -0.64 -9.89 22.13
C SER A 15 -1.88 -10.81 22.13
N SER A 16 -2.64 -10.90 21.03
CA SER A 16 -3.80 -11.79 20.90
C SER A 16 -4.32 -11.91 19.46
N GLY A 17 -5.00 -13.02 19.15
CA GLY A 17 -5.68 -13.23 17.86
C GLY A 17 -6.76 -12.19 17.56
N SER A 18 -7.39 -11.61 18.57
CA SER A 18 -8.34 -10.50 18.37
C SER A 18 -7.69 -9.26 17.75
N ARG A 19 -6.39 -9.01 17.99
CA ARG A 19 -5.66 -7.92 17.31
C ARG A 19 -5.41 -8.26 15.85
N VAL A 20 -5.03 -9.51 15.58
CA VAL A 20 -4.85 -10.05 14.22
C VAL A 20 -6.14 -9.89 13.43
N SER A 21 -7.28 -10.33 13.98
CA SER A 21 -8.60 -10.16 13.37
C SER A 21 -8.92 -8.70 13.02
N ARG A 22 -8.55 -7.73 13.89
CA ARG A 22 -8.75 -6.30 13.61
C ARG A 22 -7.82 -5.75 12.53
N TYR A 23 -6.61 -6.29 12.41
CA TYR A 23 -5.68 -5.93 11.34
C TYR A 23 -6.14 -6.51 10.00
N GLU A 24 -6.53 -7.78 9.98
CA GLU A 24 -7.03 -8.48 8.78
C GLU A 24 -8.34 -7.90 8.27
N SER A 25 -9.23 -7.47 9.17
CA SER A 25 -10.47 -6.78 8.80
C SER A 25 -10.27 -5.29 8.50
N PHE A 26 -9.03 -4.79 8.49
CA PHE A 26 -8.67 -3.38 8.26
C PHE A 26 -9.38 -2.38 9.21
N LYS A 27 -9.99 -2.86 10.30
CA LYS A 27 -10.58 -2.01 11.35
C LYS A 27 -9.52 -1.24 12.14
N ARG A 28 -8.26 -1.68 12.05
CA ARG A 28 -7.11 -0.98 12.60
C ARG A 28 -5.93 -1.16 11.67
N LEU A 29 -5.22 -0.07 11.37
CA LEU A 29 -3.97 -0.17 10.62
C LEU A 29 -2.88 -0.83 11.49
N PRO A 30 -2.22 -1.90 11.02
CA PRO A 30 -1.05 -2.44 11.70
C PRO A 30 0.10 -1.43 11.72
N GLN A 31 0.91 -1.45 12.77
CA GLN A 31 2.16 -0.69 12.81
C GLN A 31 3.19 -1.28 11.85
N LEU A 32 4.22 -0.51 11.48
CA LEU A 32 5.22 -0.95 10.50
C LEU A 32 5.86 -2.32 10.84
N ASN A 33 6.23 -2.55 12.10
CA ASN A 33 6.80 -3.84 12.54
C ASN A 33 5.83 -5.00 12.30
N MET A 34 4.53 -4.76 12.48
CA MET A 34 3.49 -5.74 12.25
C MET A 34 3.35 -6.03 10.75
N VAL A 35 3.35 -4.99 9.92
CA VAL A 35 3.37 -5.13 8.47
C VAL A 35 4.57 -5.96 8.00
N MET A 36 5.76 -5.72 8.55
CA MET A 36 6.97 -6.50 8.25
C MET A 36 6.85 -7.97 8.68
N ALA A 37 6.23 -8.25 9.83
CA ALA A 37 5.98 -9.62 10.27
C ALA A 37 5.01 -10.35 9.34
N TYR A 38 3.95 -9.69 8.86
CA TYR A 38 3.06 -10.24 7.85
C TYR A 38 3.81 -10.56 6.54
N LEU A 39 4.70 -9.66 6.08
CA LEU A 39 5.53 -9.92 4.90
C LEU A 39 6.44 -11.14 5.09
N ALA A 40 7.09 -11.28 6.25
CA ALA A 40 7.98 -12.39 6.55
C ALA A 40 7.23 -13.73 6.61
N VAL A 41 6.04 -13.76 7.22
CA VAL A 41 5.22 -14.97 7.34
C VAL A 41 4.62 -15.37 5.99
N HIS A 42 4.06 -14.41 5.26
CA HIS A 42 3.30 -14.70 4.03
C HIS A 42 4.16 -14.77 2.77
N GLN A 43 5.37 -14.20 2.78
CA GLN A 43 6.26 -14.11 1.61
C GLN A 43 5.56 -13.53 0.37
N ARG A 44 4.66 -12.57 0.60
CA ARG A 44 3.89 -11.86 -0.43
C ARG A 44 4.23 -10.38 -0.41
N SER A 45 3.83 -9.66 -1.46
CA SER A 45 4.01 -8.21 -1.49
C SER A 45 3.01 -7.51 -0.56
N LEU A 46 3.30 -6.26 -0.20
CA LEU A 46 2.34 -5.41 0.54
C LEU A 46 1.05 -5.19 -0.23
N GLN A 47 1.15 -5.15 -1.55
CA GLN A 47 0.04 -4.96 -2.48
C GLN A 47 -0.94 -6.13 -2.37
N ASP A 48 -0.42 -7.35 -2.22
CA ASP A 48 -1.25 -8.55 -2.06
C ASP A 48 -1.88 -8.64 -0.67
N LEU A 49 -1.14 -8.26 0.37
CA LEU A 49 -1.58 -8.41 1.76
C LEU A 49 -2.54 -7.30 2.21
N PHE A 50 -2.35 -6.09 1.68
CA PHE A 50 -3.08 -4.90 2.08
C PHE A 50 -3.72 -4.19 0.89
N ALA A 51 -4.19 -4.95 -0.11
CA ALA A 51 -4.66 -4.45 -1.41
C ALA A 51 -5.62 -3.25 -1.31
N GLY A 52 -6.67 -3.35 -0.48
CA GLY A 52 -7.63 -2.26 -0.31
C GLY A 52 -6.98 -0.98 0.23
N HIS A 53 -6.17 -1.10 1.28
CA HIS A 53 -5.48 0.06 1.86
C HIS A 53 -4.41 0.62 0.91
N TYR A 54 -3.67 -0.25 0.22
CA TYR A 54 -2.69 0.14 -0.78
C TYR A 54 -3.35 0.91 -1.93
N ARG A 55 -4.51 0.46 -2.40
CA ARG A 55 -5.32 1.12 -3.43
C ARG A 55 -5.72 2.53 -3.02
N ASP A 56 -6.27 2.71 -1.82
CA ASP A 56 -6.66 4.02 -1.30
C ASP A 56 -5.47 4.99 -1.26
N VAL A 57 -4.31 4.51 -0.80
CA VAL A 57 -3.08 5.29 -0.77
C VAL A 57 -2.60 5.60 -2.19
N ALA A 58 -2.63 4.64 -3.11
CA ALA A 58 -2.20 4.81 -4.50
C ALA A 58 -3.05 5.84 -5.25
N ILE A 59 -4.38 5.85 -5.06
CA ILE A 59 -5.28 6.89 -5.59
C ILE A 59 -4.87 8.27 -5.06
N SER A 60 -4.67 8.39 -3.74
CA SER A 60 -4.24 9.66 -3.13
C SER A 60 -2.88 10.14 -3.66
N VAL A 61 -1.93 9.22 -3.91
CA VAL A 61 -0.63 9.55 -4.50
C VAL A 61 -0.79 9.97 -5.97
N LEU A 62 -1.64 9.29 -6.73
CA LEU A 62 -1.93 9.60 -8.13
C LEU A 62 -2.49 11.03 -8.29
N ASP A 63 -3.45 11.41 -7.45
CA ASP A 63 -4.01 12.76 -7.46
C ASP A 63 -2.97 13.83 -7.15
N ARG A 64 -2.13 13.59 -6.12
CA ARG A 64 -1.02 14.48 -5.76
C ARG A 64 0.05 14.57 -6.85
N ALA A 65 0.33 13.47 -7.55
CA ALA A 65 1.28 13.43 -8.64
C ALA A 65 0.79 14.27 -9.84
N ARG A 66 -0.50 14.17 -10.18
CA ARG A 66 -1.14 14.98 -11.22
C ARG A 66 -1.08 16.47 -10.85
N GLU A 67 -1.43 16.81 -9.61
CA GLU A 67 -1.36 18.20 -9.13
C GLU A 67 0.08 18.73 -9.17
N LEU A 68 1.05 17.97 -8.67
CA LEU A 68 2.46 18.37 -8.67
C LEU A 68 2.98 18.57 -10.09
N ARG A 69 2.57 17.74 -11.05
CA ARG A 69 2.96 17.88 -12.46
C ARG A 69 2.52 19.24 -13.02
N GLU A 70 1.28 19.65 -12.76
CA GLU A 70 0.78 20.95 -13.25
C GLU A 70 1.50 22.12 -12.57
N ARG A 71 1.79 22.03 -11.28
CA ARG A 71 2.60 23.02 -10.56
C ARG A 71 4.01 23.15 -11.15
N VAL A 72 4.67 22.02 -11.44
CA VAL A 72 6.01 22.02 -12.04
C VAL A 72 5.98 22.63 -13.45
N LYS A 73 5.01 22.25 -14.29
CA LYS A 73 4.84 22.84 -15.63
C LYS A 73 4.63 24.36 -15.58
N ALA A 74 3.81 24.84 -14.63
CA ALA A 74 3.54 26.26 -14.48
C ALA A 74 4.77 27.09 -14.06
N THR A 75 5.73 26.48 -13.36
CA THR A 75 7.00 27.13 -12.99
C THR A 75 8.07 27.06 -14.09
N GLY A 76 7.80 26.33 -15.18
CA GLY A 76 8.50 26.46 -16.47
C GLY A 76 9.94 25.94 -16.55
N ASN A 77 10.43 25.16 -15.57
CA ASN A 77 11.88 24.96 -15.45
C ASN A 77 12.37 23.53 -15.11
N ASP A 78 11.54 22.50 -15.26
CA ASP A 78 11.99 21.14 -14.95
C ASP A 78 11.28 20.03 -15.76
N GLU A 79 11.63 19.93 -17.04
CA GLU A 79 11.14 18.88 -17.95
C GLU A 79 11.39 17.47 -17.41
N ARG A 80 12.54 17.24 -16.76
CA ARG A 80 12.89 15.95 -16.15
C ARG A 80 11.94 15.58 -15.01
N LYS A 81 11.58 16.53 -14.14
CA LYS A 81 10.57 16.28 -13.10
C LYS A 81 9.20 15.98 -13.71
N VAL A 82 8.81 16.68 -14.78
CA VAL A 82 7.54 16.42 -15.47
C VAL A 82 7.51 15.01 -16.08
N GLU A 83 8.61 14.59 -16.71
CA GLU A 83 8.75 13.24 -17.27
C GLU A 83 8.69 12.16 -16.19
N LEU A 84 9.41 12.36 -15.08
CA LEU A 84 9.35 11.46 -13.93
C LEU A 84 7.92 11.34 -13.39
N LEU A 85 7.20 12.46 -13.23
CA LEU A 85 5.82 12.45 -12.75
C LEU A 85 4.87 11.76 -13.73
N ASN A 86 5.04 11.95 -15.04
CA ASN A 86 4.28 11.21 -16.05
C ASN A 86 4.52 9.70 -15.95
N SER A 87 5.78 9.27 -15.79
CA SER A 87 6.10 7.85 -15.63
C SER A 87 5.46 7.25 -14.37
N MET A 88 5.47 8.00 -13.26
CA MET A 88 4.88 7.57 -11.99
C MET A 88 3.35 7.48 -12.08
N ILE A 89 2.70 8.46 -12.72
CA ILE A 89 1.26 8.44 -13.00
C ILE A 89 0.88 7.19 -13.80
N LEU A 90 1.61 6.88 -14.88
CA LEU A 90 1.34 5.70 -15.70
C LEU A 90 1.51 4.38 -14.92
N VAL A 91 2.52 4.28 -14.06
CA VAL A 91 2.71 3.09 -13.22
C VAL A 91 1.58 2.93 -12.21
N LEU A 92 1.15 4.02 -11.56
CA LEU A 92 0.05 4.02 -10.60
C LEU A 92 -1.29 3.67 -11.26
N GLU A 93 -1.57 4.22 -12.44
CA GLU A 93 -2.79 3.94 -13.19
C GLU A 93 -2.88 2.46 -13.59
N ARG A 94 -1.79 1.87 -14.09
CA ARG A 94 -1.74 0.44 -14.41
C ARG A 94 -1.93 -0.44 -13.17
N GLY A 95 -1.22 -0.15 -12.08
CA GLY A 95 -1.36 -0.90 -10.84
C GLY A 95 -2.77 -0.83 -10.26
N LEU A 96 -3.49 0.28 -10.44
CA LEU A 96 -4.88 0.41 -10.01
C LEU A 96 -5.86 -0.38 -10.90
N GLN A 97 -5.56 -0.54 -12.19
CA GLN A 97 -6.38 -1.33 -13.14
C GLN A 97 -6.24 -2.84 -12.94
N GLU A 98 -5.02 -3.33 -12.65
CA GLU A 98 -4.74 -4.76 -12.47
C GLU A 98 -5.37 -5.37 -11.20
N HIS A 99 -5.86 -4.53 -10.28
CA HIS A 99 -6.50 -4.95 -9.03
C HIS A 99 -8.03 -4.78 -9.01
N ASP A 100 -8.63 -4.45 -10.16
CA ASP A 100 -10.09 -4.35 -10.36
C ASP A 100 -10.73 -5.62 -10.98
N GLU A 101 -9.92 -6.58 -11.43
CA GLU A 101 -10.32 -7.89 -11.99
C GLU A 101 -10.18 -9.02 -10.97
#